data_AF-A0A932WZI7-F1
#
_entry.id   AF-A0A932WZI7-F1
#
_cell.length_a   1.000
_cell.length_b   1.000
_cell.length_c   1.000
_cell.angle_alpha   90.00
_cell.angle_beta   90.00
_cell.angle_gamma   90.00
#
_symmetry.space_group_name_H-M   'P 1'
#
loop_
_entity.id
_entity.type
_entity.pdbx_description
1 polymer ?
#
loop_
_entity_poly.entity_id
_entity_poly.type
_entity_poly.pdbx_seq_one_letter_code
_entity_poly.pdbx_strand_id
1 'polypeptide(L)'
;QDPGYAPQPFYWVAQTEVQARLAAKWRACWLLAFRDITNATNERTAIFSLLPRTGVGHKAPLVFLSRTYGVQLSACFLANANSLVFDYTTRQKLGGTSLSYFVLKQLPVPPPDTFTSSQVHCISPRVLELVYTAWDIKPFADDLWREADGALKERLRQQWEENRAATGGHPWEPPEWAEIAADGTPLPPFRWDAERRAVLRAELDAPYARLYGLTRKQLRYILDPHGLSDRELEDILDPWEDPTCAGPHLLPAQPTQDFPGETFRVLKEKETAKYGEYPHPPPGAGGLGAAGGGAGSRGGAELPGDGGGGARAGAGRHP
;
A
#
# COMPACT_ATOMS: atom_id res chain seq x y z
N GLN A 1 14.63 0.54 -16.10
CA GLN A 1 14.01 -0.75 -15.70
C GLN A 1 13.38 -1.35 -16.94
N ASP A 2 13.53 -2.66 -17.14
CA ASP A 2 12.87 -3.42 -18.19
C ASP A 2 11.70 -4.22 -17.57
N PRO A 3 10.42 -3.95 -17.92
CA PRO A 3 9.27 -4.67 -17.39
C PRO A 3 9.11 -6.09 -17.97
N GLY A 4 9.84 -6.41 -19.05
CA GLY A 4 9.89 -7.74 -19.66
C GLY A 4 11.00 -8.64 -19.10
N TYR A 5 11.80 -8.14 -18.15
CA TYR A 5 12.83 -8.94 -17.50
C TYR A 5 12.22 -9.96 -16.54
N ALA A 6 12.56 -11.25 -16.75
CA ALA A 6 12.23 -12.33 -15.83
C ALA A 6 13.54 -13.00 -15.35
N PRO A 7 13.70 -13.25 -14.04
CA PRO A 7 14.93 -13.86 -13.52
C PRO A 7 15.07 -15.31 -14.00
N GLN A 8 16.25 -15.67 -14.50
CA GLN A 8 16.56 -17.05 -14.88
C GLN A 8 16.89 -17.89 -13.64
N PRO A 9 16.14 -18.97 -13.36
CA PRO A 9 16.41 -19.80 -12.19
C PRO A 9 17.62 -20.70 -12.42
N PHE A 10 18.35 -21.00 -11.33
CA PHE A 10 19.44 -21.98 -11.36
C PHE A 10 18.92 -23.43 -11.45
N TYR A 11 17.77 -23.70 -10.82
CA TYR A 11 17.13 -25.01 -10.79
C TYR A 11 15.79 -24.98 -11.51
N TRP A 12 15.51 -26.03 -12.27
CA TRP A 12 14.29 -26.17 -13.04
C TRP A 12 13.42 -27.29 -12.48
N VAL A 13 12.12 -27.07 -12.49
CA VAL A 13 11.11 -28.08 -12.15
C VAL A 13 10.09 -28.11 -13.28
N ALA A 14 9.49 -29.26 -13.54
CA ALA A 14 8.43 -29.37 -14.54
C ALA A 14 7.23 -28.51 -14.14
N GLN A 15 6.72 -27.69 -15.06
CA GLN A 15 5.55 -26.83 -14.81
C GLN A 15 4.32 -27.66 -14.42
N THR A 16 4.15 -28.84 -15.02
CA THR A 16 3.06 -29.78 -14.71
C THR A 16 3.09 -30.24 -13.25
N GLU A 17 4.28 -30.45 -12.66
CA GLU A 17 4.42 -30.82 -11.25
C GLU A 17 4.01 -29.66 -10.32
N VAL A 18 4.41 -28.44 -10.65
CA VAL A 18 4.02 -27.23 -9.88
C VAL A 18 2.51 -27.04 -9.94
N GLN A 19 1.92 -27.13 -11.14
CA GLN A 19 0.48 -27.02 -11.33
C GLN A 19 -0.27 -28.09 -10.55
N ALA A 20 0.15 -29.35 -10.61
CA ALA A 20 -0.46 -30.46 -9.90
C ALA A 20 -0.45 -30.24 -8.37
N ARG A 21 0.69 -29.82 -7.80
CA ARG A 21 0.81 -29.54 -6.35
C ARG A 21 -0.03 -28.36 -5.89
N LEU A 22 -0.21 -27.36 -6.74
CA LEU A 22 -0.97 -26.16 -6.42
C LEU A 22 -2.47 -26.33 -6.69
N ALA A 23 -2.91 -27.23 -7.57
CA ALA A 23 -4.31 -27.35 -8.03
C ALA A 23 -5.32 -27.41 -6.87
N ALA A 24 -5.04 -28.23 -5.85
CA ALA A 24 -5.91 -28.37 -4.68
C ALA A 24 -5.80 -27.21 -3.67
N LYS A 25 -4.73 -26.41 -3.72
CA LYS A 25 -4.41 -25.40 -2.71
C LYS A 25 -4.70 -23.98 -3.18
N TRP A 26 -4.36 -23.65 -4.42
CA TRP A 26 -4.30 -22.27 -4.91
C TRP A 26 -4.69 -22.16 -6.38
N ARG A 27 -5.69 -21.32 -6.66
CA ARG A 27 -6.24 -21.12 -8.01
C ARG A 27 -5.64 -19.93 -8.76
N ALA A 28 -5.15 -18.93 -8.03
CA ALA A 28 -4.57 -17.74 -8.64
C ALA A 28 -3.29 -18.07 -9.44
N CYS A 29 -3.07 -17.28 -10.49
CA CYS A 29 -1.90 -17.35 -11.38
C CYS A 29 -0.69 -16.56 -10.85
N TRP A 30 -0.69 -16.27 -9.55
CA TRP A 30 0.38 -15.66 -8.78
C TRP A 30 0.45 -16.37 -7.41
N LEU A 31 1.57 -16.22 -6.71
CA LEU A 31 1.81 -16.79 -5.39
C LEU A 31 2.14 -15.68 -4.39
N LEU A 32 1.88 -15.92 -3.12
CA LEU A 32 2.30 -15.07 -2.01
C LEU A 32 3.30 -15.84 -1.17
N ALA A 33 4.50 -15.27 -1.01
CA ALA A 33 5.58 -15.88 -0.26
C ALA A 33 6.16 -14.89 0.76
N PHE A 34 6.85 -15.42 1.76
CA PHE A 34 7.71 -14.63 2.63
C PHE A 34 9.12 -15.17 2.65
N ARG A 35 10.08 -14.34 3.07
CA ARG A 35 11.46 -14.77 3.25
C ARG A 35 11.62 -15.45 4.61
N ASP A 36 12.01 -16.72 4.63
CA ASP A 36 12.29 -17.47 5.87
C ASP A 36 13.53 -16.90 6.59
N ILE A 37 14.62 -16.70 5.87
CA ILE A 37 15.87 -16.23 6.47
C ILE A 37 15.84 -14.71 6.70
N THR A 38 16.13 -14.32 7.94
CA THR A 38 16.23 -12.96 8.44
C THR A 38 17.61 -12.75 9.06
N ASN A 39 18.00 -11.51 9.30
CA ASN A 39 19.24 -11.14 9.99
C ASN A 39 18.96 -9.89 10.82
N ALA A 40 19.60 -9.77 12.00
CA ALA A 40 19.49 -8.61 12.87
C ALA A 40 19.90 -7.29 12.17
N THR A 41 20.83 -7.36 11.22
CA THR A 41 21.26 -6.20 10.43
C THR A 41 20.29 -5.83 9.29
N ASN A 42 19.27 -6.64 9.02
CA ASN A 42 18.32 -6.34 7.95
C ASN A 42 17.37 -5.22 8.37
N GLU A 43 17.15 -4.28 7.44
CA GLU A 43 16.23 -3.16 7.61
C GLU A 43 14.79 -3.63 7.89
N ARG A 44 14.38 -4.78 7.33
CA ARG A 44 13.10 -5.45 7.60
C ARG A 44 13.32 -6.90 8.01
N THR A 45 12.64 -7.33 9.07
CA THR A 45 12.56 -8.72 9.54
C THR A 45 11.58 -9.51 8.69
N ALA A 46 10.36 -8.99 8.54
CA ALA A 46 9.29 -9.57 7.72
C ALA A 46 9.36 -9.00 6.30
N ILE A 47 9.51 -9.88 5.30
CA ILE A 47 9.46 -9.50 3.89
C ILE A 47 8.53 -10.46 3.17
N PHE A 48 7.42 -9.94 2.68
CA PHE A 48 6.42 -10.68 1.91
C PHE A 48 6.38 -10.13 0.49
N SER A 49 6.29 -11.03 -0.49
CA SER A 49 6.23 -10.67 -1.90
C SER A 49 5.21 -11.52 -2.64
N LEU A 50 4.63 -10.93 -3.69
CA LEU A 50 4.00 -11.73 -4.72
C LEU A 50 5.07 -12.27 -5.68
N LEU A 51 4.78 -13.43 -6.24
CA LEU A 51 5.60 -14.12 -7.23
C LEU A 51 4.71 -14.61 -8.37
N PRO A 52 5.23 -14.79 -9.59
CA PRO A 52 4.51 -15.54 -10.61
C PRO A 52 4.23 -16.97 -10.13
N ARG A 53 3.25 -17.64 -10.76
CA ARG A 53 2.92 -19.05 -10.44
C ARG A 53 4.02 -20.01 -10.89
N THR A 54 5.07 -20.11 -10.09
CA THR A 54 6.28 -20.90 -10.37
C THR A 54 6.66 -21.80 -9.18
N GLY A 55 7.63 -22.68 -9.39
CA GLY A 55 8.22 -23.49 -8.34
C GLY A 55 9.07 -22.62 -7.40
N VAL A 56 8.87 -22.77 -6.08
CA VAL A 56 9.62 -22.03 -5.07
C VAL A 56 10.38 -22.98 -4.14
N GLY A 57 11.57 -22.55 -3.71
CA GLY A 57 12.36 -23.27 -2.72
C GLY A 57 11.80 -23.10 -1.30
N HIS A 58 12.22 -23.98 -0.38
CA HIS A 58 11.75 -23.99 1.01
C HIS A 58 12.09 -22.71 1.81
N LYS A 59 12.97 -21.85 1.30
CA LYS A 59 13.32 -20.53 1.89
C LYS A 59 12.42 -19.38 1.46
N ALA A 60 11.49 -19.64 0.55
CA ALA A 60 10.39 -18.75 0.20
C ALA A 60 9.06 -19.46 0.52
N PRO A 61 8.71 -19.66 1.81
CA PRO A 61 7.52 -20.40 2.16
C PRO A 61 6.26 -19.65 1.69
N LEU A 62 5.24 -20.42 1.31
CA LEU A 62 4.04 -19.91 0.68
C LEU A 62 2.92 -19.67 1.70
N VAL A 63 2.17 -18.59 1.48
CA VAL A 63 0.94 -18.27 2.20
C VAL A 63 -0.24 -18.49 1.27
N PHE A 64 -1.17 -19.34 1.69
CA PHE A 64 -2.43 -19.57 1.00
C PHE A 64 -3.56 -18.99 1.85
N LEU A 65 -4.10 -17.85 1.42
CA LEU A 65 -5.28 -17.25 2.03
C LEU A 65 -6.55 -18.05 1.69
N SER A 66 -7.61 -17.91 2.49
CA SER A 66 -8.85 -18.64 2.23
C SER A 66 -9.42 -18.27 0.85
N ARG A 67 -9.92 -19.28 0.12
CA ARG A 67 -10.60 -19.11 -1.18
C ARG A 67 -11.90 -18.31 -1.09
N THR A 68 -12.40 -18.09 0.12
CA THR A 68 -13.58 -17.26 0.38
C THR A 68 -13.27 -15.77 0.31
N TYR A 69 -11.99 -15.39 0.41
CA TYR A 69 -11.57 -13.99 0.36
C TYR A 69 -11.15 -13.61 -1.05
N GLY A 70 -11.54 -12.40 -1.44
CA GLY A 70 -11.14 -11.81 -2.71
C GLY A 70 -9.67 -11.39 -2.77
N VAL A 71 -9.20 -11.06 -3.97
CA VAL A 71 -7.82 -10.59 -4.19
C VAL A 71 -7.58 -9.22 -3.54
N GLN A 72 -8.62 -8.41 -3.34
CA GLN A 72 -8.51 -7.13 -2.63
C GLN A 72 -8.02 -7.33 -1.18
N LEU A 73 -8.51 -8.37 -0.49
CA LEU A 73 -8.05 -8.74 0.84
C LEU A 73 -6.64 -9.34 0.81
N SER A 74 -6.24 -9.99 -0.28
CA SER A 74 -4.87 -10.44 -0.47
C SER A 74 -3.90 -9.25 -0.58
N ALA A 75 -4.31 -8.18 -1.27
CA ALA A 75 -3.55 -6.92 -1.31
C ALA A 75 -3.45 -6.28 0.08
N CYS A 76 -4.56 -6.25 0.84
CA CYS A 76 -4.57 -5.77 2.22
C CYS A 76 -3.70 -6.61 3.16
N PHE A 77 -3.69 -7.93 3.00
CA PHE A 77 -2.79 -8.78 3.78
C PHE A 77 -1.31 -8.51 3.43
N LEU A 78 -0.99 -8.38 2.14
CA LEU A 78 0.38 -8.13 1.70
C LEU A 78 0.93 -6.80 2.22
N ALA A 79 0.13 -5.75 2.19
CA ALA A 79 0.52 -4.45 2.76
C ALA A 79 0.64 -4.54 4.29
N ASN A 80 -0.27 -5.24 4.97
CA ASN A 80 -0.17 -5.48 6.41
C ASN A 80 1.15 -6.16 6.78
N ALA A 81 1.46 -7.26 6.09
CA ALA A 81 2.62 -8.10 6.37
C ALA A 81 3.97 -7.43 6.07
N ASN A 82 3.95 -6.30 5.33
CA ASN A 82 5.13 -5.46 5.09
C ASN A 82 5.08 -4.12 5.86
N SER A 83 4.04 -3.88 6.68
CA SER A 83 3.95 -2.66 7.48
C SER A 83 4.98 -2.64 8.60
N LEU A 84 5.36 -1.44 9.04
CA LEU A 84 6.29 -1.24 10.17
C LEU A 84 5.75 -1.83 11.47
N VAL A 85 4.45 -1.79 11.69
CA VAL A 85 3.81 -2.36 12.89
C VAL A 85 3.93 -3.89 12.89
N PHE A 86 3.66 -4.53 11.75
CA PHE A 86 3.86 -5.97 11.61
C PHE A 86 5.34 -6.35 11.73
N ASP A 87 6.26 -5.58 11.14
CA ASP A 87 7.70 -5.84 11.26
C ASP A 87 8.17 -5.73 12.72
N TYR A 88 7.73 -4.69 13.43
CA TYR A 88 8.03 -4.50 14.85
C TYR A 88 7.58 -5.69 15.68
N THR A 89 6.31 -6.10 15.58
CA THR A 89 5.79 -7.26 16.31
C THR A 89 6.50 -8.55 15.94
N THR A 90 6.83 -8.74 14.65
CA THR A 90 7.63 -9.88 14.18
C THR A 90 9.00 -9.90 14.85
N ARG A 91 9.70 -8.76 14.88
CA ARG A 91 11.03 -8.63 15.46
C ARG A 91 11.03 -8.95 16.97
N GLN A 92 10.00 -8.55 17.70
CA GLN A 92 9.87 -8.88 19.13
C GLN A 92 9.60 -10.37 19.39
N LYS A 93 8.93 -11.06 18.46
CA LYS A 93 8.60 -12.49 18.59
C LYS A 93 9.69 -13.42 18.07
N LEU A 94 10.57 -12.92 17.21
CA LEU A 94 11.57 -13.74 16.53
C LEU A 94 12.83 -13.90 17.40
N GLY A 95 13.05 -15.10 17.94
CA GLY A 95 14.24 -15.42 18.75
C GLY A 95 15.48 -15.86 17.96
N GLY A 96 15.42 -15.89 16.63
CA GLY A 96 16.50 -16.38 15.77
C GLY A 96 16.40 -15.81 14.36
N THR A 97 17.06 -16.45 13.39
CA THR A 97 17.10 -15.95 12.01
C THR A 97 16.03 -16.54 11.09
N SER A 98 15.22 -17.50 11.56
CA SER A 98 14.23 -18.18 10.73
C SER A 98 12.82 -17.76 11.12
N LEU A 99 12.16 -16.98 10.25
CA LEU A 99 10.74 -16.69 10.34
C LEU A 99 9.97 -17.93 9.85
N SER A 100 9.70 -18.87 10.75
CA SER A 100 9.01 -20.12 10.42
C SER A 100 7.47 -19.94 10.42
N TYR A 101 6.75 -20.96 9.93
CA TYR A 101 5.29 -20.98 10.01
C TYR A 101 4.76 -20.93 11.45
N PHE A 102 5.46 -21.51 12.43
CA PHE A 102 4.97 -21.49 13.82
C PHE A 102 5.04 -20.09 14.42
N VAL A 103 6.04 -19.28 14.06
CA VAL A 103 6.13 -17.88 14.46
C VAL A 103 5.06 -17.09 13.72
N LEU A 104 4.99 -17.23 12.39
CA LEU A 104 4.04 -16.48 11.56
C LEU A 104 2.59 -16.66 12.02
N LYS A 105 2.17 -17.88 12.39
CA LYS A 105 0.81 -18.17 12.86
C LYS A 105 0.44 -17.53 14.21
N GLN A 106 1.42 -17.00 14.95
CA GLN A 106 1.21 -16.32 16.23
C GLN A 106 1.23 -14.79 16.09
N LEU A 107 1.58 -14.26 14.91
CA LEU A 107 1.69 -12.82 14.70
C LEU A 107 0.30 -12.18 14.57
N PRO A 108 0.10 -10.98 15.16
CA PRO A 108 -1.18 -10.30 15.09
C PRO A 108 -1.42 -9.75 13.68
N VAL A 109 -2.58 -10.06 13.11
CA VAL A 109 -3.05 -9.54 11.82
C VAL A 109 -4.48 -9.04 12.01
N PRO A 110 -4.84 -7.83 11.53
CA PRO A 110 -6.21 -7.36 11.57
C PRO A 110 -7.15 -8.34 10.87
N PRO A 111 -8.32 -8.66 11.45
CA PRO A 111 -9.26 -9.59 10.82
C PRO A 111 -9.81 -9.02 9.50
N PRO A 112 -10.19 -9.86 8.53
CA PRO A 112 -10.68 -9.43 7.22
C PRO A 112 -11.82 -8.40 7.28
N ASP A 113 -12.73 -8.55 8.24
CA ASP A 113 -13.89 -7.68 8.41
C ASP A 113 -13.52 -6.25 8.84
N THR A 114 -12.26 -6.02 9.23
CA THR A 114 -11.73 -4.68 9.53
C THR A 114 -11.58 -3.86 8.26
N PHE A 115 -11.39 -4.49 7.09
CA PHE A 115 -11.12 -3.80 5.82
C PHE A 115 -12.43 -3.43 5.11
N THR A 116 -12.89 -2.22 5.38
CA THR A 116 -14.00 -1.57 4.68
C THR A 116 -13.66 -1.25 3.23
N SER A 117 -14.67 -1.02 2.38
CA SER A 117 -14.46 -0.61 0.98
C SER A 117 -13.58 0.64 0.85
N SER A 118 -13.72 1.62 1.75
CA SER A 118 -12.87 2.82 1.72
C SER A 118 -11.40 2.51 1.98
N GLN A 119 -11.10 1.58 2.90
CA GLN A 119 -9.73 1.14 3.17
C GLN A 119 -9.18 0.34 1.99
N VAL A 120 -9.97 -0.56 1.40
CA VAL A 120 -9.58 -1.28 0.18
C VAL A 120 -9.24 -0.30 -0.94
N HIS A 121 -10.07 0.73 -1.16
CA HIS A 121 -9.84 1.74 -2.20
C HIS A 121 -8.64 2.65 -1.91
N CYS A 122 -8.23 2.74 -0.65
CA CYS A 122 -7.01 3.42 -0.24
C CYS A 122 -5.77 2.54 -0.44
N ILE A 123 -5.85 1.25 -0.07
CA ILE A 123 -4.71 0.33 -0.01
C ILE A 123 -4.39 -0.26 -1.38
N SER A 124 -5.40 -0.79 -2.08
CA SER A 124 -5.21 -1.59 -3.30
C SER A 124 -4.45 -0.87 -4.42
N PRO A 125 -4.71 0.41 -4.74
CA PRO A 125 -3.93 1.10 -5.77
C PRO A 125 -2.44 1.23 -5.44
N ARG A 126 -2.11 1.53 -4.18
CA ARG A 126 -0.72 1.64 -3.71
C ARG A 126 0.00 0.30 -3.75
N VAL A 127 -0.69 -0.76 -3.32
CA VAL A 127 -0.17 -2.12 -3.42
C VAL A 127 0.06 -2.52 -4.86
N LEU A 128 -0.88 -2.19 -5.76
CA LEU A 128 -0.73 -2.49 -7.17
C LEU A 128 0.51 -1.80 -7.76
N GLU A 129 0.72 -0.51 -7.49
CA GLU A 129 1.93 0.20 -7.95
C GLU A 129 3.21 -0.39 -7.35
N LEU A 130 3.19 -0.78 -6.08
CA LEU A 130 4.35 -1.34 -5.40
C LEU A 130 4.74 -2.72 -5.94
N VAL A 131 3.79 -3.49 -6.49
CA VAL A 131 4.02 -4.89 -6.88
C VAL A 131 4.03 -5.09 -8.40
N TYR A 132 3.09 -4.49 -9.13
CA TYR A 132 2.94 -4.69 -10.57
C TYR A 132 3.95 -3.88 -11.39
N THR A 133 5.21 -4.31 -11.33
CA THR A 133 6.35 -3.63 -11.99
C THR A 133 6.97 -4.41 -13.14
N ALA A 134 6.45 -5.61 -13.42
CA ALA A 134 6.84 -6.48 -14.52
C ALA A 134 5.64 -7.29 -15.03
N TRP A 135 5.74 -7.80 -16.26
CA TRP A 135 4.65 -8.54 -16.92
C TRP A 135 4.33 -9.90 -16.28
N ASP A 136 5.29 -10.51 -15.59
CA ASP A 136 5.16 -11.81 -14.93
C ASP A 136 4.20 -11.80 -13.73
N ILE A 137 3.97 -10.63 -13.14
CA ILE A 137 2.98 -10.43 -12.07
C ILE A 137 1.67 -9.81 -12.55
N LYS A 138 1.50 -9.62 -13.87
CA LYS A 138 0.23 -9.19 -14.48
C LYS A 138 -0.99 -10.00 -14.00
N PRO A 139 -0.93 -11.33 -13.78
CA PRO A 139 -2.10 -12.06 -13.32
C PRO A 139 -2.69 -11.54 -11.99
N PHE A 140 -1.86 -11.00 -11.09
CA PHE A 140 -2.36 -10.36 -9.87
C PHE A 140 -3.09 -9.05 -10.19
N ALA A 141 -2.53 -8.23 -11.09
CA ALA A 141 -3.15 -6.99 -11.53
C ALA A 141 -4.49 -7.24 -12.23
N ASP A 142 -4.58 -8.31 -13.04
CA ASP A 142 -5.80 -8.72 -13.72
C ASP A 142 -6.86 -9.21 -12.73
N ASP A 143 -6.47 -10.05 -11.75
CA ASP A 143 -7.38 -10.46 -10.68
C ASP A 143 -7.93 -9.25 -9.93
N LEU A 144 -7.06 -8.30 -9.53
CA LEU A 144 -7.45 -7.10 -8.81
C LEU A 144 -8.40 -6.23 -9.64
N TRP A 145 -8.14 -6.11 -10.94
CA TRP A 145 -8.99 -5.38 -11.87
C TRP A 145 -10.35 -6.03 -12.07
N ARG A 146 -10.42 -7.36 -12.18
CA ARG A 146 -11.70 -8.09 -12.35
C ARG A 146 -12.60 -7.94 -11.13
N GLU A 147 -12.03 -8.00 -9.94
CA GLU A 147 -12.78 -7.86 -8.68
C GLU A 147 -13.15 -6.40 -8.36
N ALA A 148 -12.42 -5.42 -8.91
CA ALA A 148 -12.65 -4.01 -8.66
C ALA A 148 -13.99 -3.50 -9.20
N ASP A 149 -14.71 -2.75 -8.35
CA ASP A 149 -15.86 -1.96 -8.77
C ASP A 149 -15.44 -0.76 -9.63
N GLY A 150 -16.42 0.00 -10.14
CA GLY A 150 -16.14 1.15 -11.01
C GLY A 150 -15.27 2.22 -10.33
N ALA A 151 -15.50 2.47 -9.04
CA ALA A 151 -14.76 3.48 -8.29
C ALA A 151 -13.32 3.05 -8.04
N LEU A 152 -13.08 1.79 -7.68
CA LEU A 152 -11.74 1.24 -7.51
C LEU A 152 -10.99 1.21 -8.84
N LYS A 153 -11.62 0.80 -9.94
CA LYS A 153 -11.00 0.86 -11.28
C LYS A 153 -10.51 2.26 -11.61
N GLU A 154 -11.30 3.28 -11.29
CA GLU A 154 -10.89 4.67 -11.50
C GLU A 154 -9.68 5.06 -10.64
N ARG A 155 -9.66 4.62 -9.37
CA ARG A 155 -8.50 4.84 -8.48
C ARG A 155 -7.24 4.11 -8.98
N LEU A 156 -7.38 2.91 -9.52
CA LEU A 156 -6.26 2.16 -10.12
C LEU A 156 -5.70 2.88 -11.36
N ARG A 157 -6.57 3.41 -12.23
CA ARG A 157 -6.16 4.22 -13.38
C ARG A 157 -5.47 5.51 -12.94
N GLN A 158 -6.06 6.22 -11.98
CA GLN A 158 -5.48 7.46 -11.44
C GLN A 158 -4.07 7.20 -10.88
N GLN A 159 -3.89 6.17 -10.06
CA GLN A 159 -2.59 5.79 -9.51
C GLN A 159 -1.56 5.53 -10.61
N TRP A 160 -1.96 4.84 -11.68
CA TRP A 160 -1.10 4.56 -12.83
C TRP A 160 -0.73 5.82 -13.61
N GLU A 161 -1.68 6.71 -13.89
CA GLU A 161 -1.39 7.98 -14.57
C GLU A 161 -0.48 8.90 -13.74
N GLU A 162 -0.64 8.91 -12.41
CA GLU A 162 0.29 9.64 -11.53
C GLU A 162 1.70 9.06 -11.56
N ASN A 163 1.84 7.73 -11.53
CA ASN A 163 3.15 7.07 -11.73
C ASN A 163 3.72 7.40 -13.10
N ARG A 164 2.91 7.33 -14.16
CA ARG A 164 3.33 7.65 -15.53
C ARG A 164 3.79 9.09 -15.65
N ALA A 165 3.05 10.04 -15.08
CA ALA A 165 3.42 11.45 -15.09
C ALA A 165 4.76 11.70 -14.39
N ALA A 166 5.03 10.99 -13.29
CA ALA A 166 6.28 11.11 -12.53
C ALA A 166 7.47 10.40 -13.19
N THR A 167 7.26 9.29 -13.89
CA THR A 167 8.34 8.37 -14.32
C THR A 167 8.49 8.24 -15.84
N GLY A 168 7.55 8.78 -16.61
CA GLY A 168 7.36 8.52 -18.04
C GLY A 168 6.62 7.22 -18.35
N GLY A 169 6.41 6.34 -17.36
CA GLY A 169 5.68 5.08 -17.48
C GLY A 169 6.27 4.08 -18.49
N HIS A 170 5.45 3.10 -18.87
CA HIS A 170 5.75 2.11 -19.91
C HIS A 170 4.64 2.11 -20.98
N PRO A 171 4.98 1.89 -22.26
CA PRO A 171 3.98 1.61 -23.29
C PRO A 171 3.37 0.21 -23.07
N TRP A 172 2.25 -0.04 -23.75
CA TRP A 172 1.65 -1.38 -23.80
C TRP A 172 2.42 -2.26 -24.78
N GLU A 173 3.55 -2.79 -24.31
CA GLU A 173 4.43 -3.69 -25.08
C GLU A 173 4.68 -4.98 -24.29
N PRO A 174 3.71 -5.91 -24.27
CA PRO A 174 3.88 -7.19 -23.60
C PRO A 174 4.91 -8.06 -24.35
N PRO A 175 5.84 -8.73 -23.64
CA PRO A 175 6.76 -9.67 -24.27
C PRO A 175 6.01 -10.93 -24.75
N GLU A 176 6.58 -11.66 -25.69
CA GLU A 176 5.94 -12.83 -26.33
C GLU A 176 5.47 -13.91 -25.33
N TRP A 177 6.18 -14.04 -24.20
CA TRP A 177 5.85 -15.03 -23.16
C TRP A 177 4.73 -14.56 -22.22
N ALA A 178 4.35 -13.28 -22.23
CA ALA A 178 3.34 -12.75 -21.32
C ALA A 178 1.92 -13.11 -21.78
N GLU A 179 1.18 -13.79 -20.92
CA GLU A 179 -0.24 -14.07 -21.16
C GLU A 179 -1.08 -12.82 -20.89
N ILE A 180 -1.88 -12.40 -21.89
CA ILE A 180 -2.75 -11.23 -21.81
C ILE A 180 -4.21 -11.67 -21.77
N ALA A 181 -4.83 -11.58 -20.60
CA ALA A 181 -6.25 -11.86 -20.42
C ALA A 181 -7.11 -10.74 -21.01
N ALA A 182 -8.14 -11.10 -21.79
CA ALA A 182 -9.04 -10.13 -22.44
C ALA A 182 -9.88 -9.32 -21.43
N ASP A 183 -10.17 -9.89 -20.26
CA ASP A 183 -10.90 -9.26 -19.16
C ASP A 183 -9.97 -8.69 -18.07
N GLY A 184 -8.66 -8.69 -18.32
CA GLY A 184 -7.63 -8.20 -17.42
C GLY A 184 -7.52 -6.68 -17.35
N THR A 185 -6.54 -6.20 -16.57
CA THR A 185 -6.25 -4.76 -16.51
C THR A 185 -5.76 -4.26 -17.88
N PRO A 186 -6.24 -3.11 -18.36
CA PRO A 186 -5.75 -2.48 -19.59
C PRO A 186 -4.47 -1.66 -19.35
N LEU A 187 -3.92 -1.69 -18.13
CA LEU A 187 -2.75 -0.90 -17.74
C LEU A 187 -1.48 -1.74 -17.88
N PRO A 188 -0.40 -1.23 -18.49
CA PRO A 188 0.90 -1.90 -18.47
C PRO A 188 1.53 -1.82 -17.06
N PRO A 189 2.61 -2.58 -16.79
CA PRO A 189 3.30 -2.51 -15.50
C PRO A 189 3.71 -1.07 -15.13
N PHE A 190 3.66 -0.77 -13.84
CA PHE A 190 4.16 0.48 -13.29
C PHE A 190 5.67 0.56 -13.44
N ARG A 191 6.17 1.76 -13.76
CA ARG A 191 7.61 1.99 -13.79
C ARG A 191 8.10 2.20 -12.36
N TRP A 192 9.14 1.45 -12.02
CA TRP A 192 9.77 1.51 -10.71
C TRP A 192 10.46 2.86 -10.51
N ASP A 193 10.17 3.47 -9.36
CA ASP A 193 10.81 4.68 -8.88
C ASP A 193 11.07 4.58 -7.38
N ALA A 194 12.30 4.86 -6.93
CA ALA A 194 12.70 4.63 -5.55
C ALA A 194 11.99 5.57 -4.57
N GLU A 195 11.87 6.85 -4.94
CA GLU A 195 11.35 7.92 -4.08
C GLU A 195 9.85 7.77 -3.89
N ARG A 196 9.13 7.61 -4.99
CA ARG A 196 7.68 7.37 -4.98
C ARG A 196 7.32 6.11 -4.19
N ARG A 197 8.09 5.03 -4.33
CA ARG A 197 7.89 3.80 -3.53
C ARG A 197 8.11 4.02 -2.03
N ALA A 198 9.03 4.88 -1.64
CA ALA A 198 9.21 5.22 -0.23
C ALA A 198 7.96 5.91 0.32
N VAL A 199 7.43 6.91 -0.40
CA VAL A 199 6.19 7.61 -0.05
C VAL A 199 4.99 6.66 0.01
N LEU A 200 4.82 5.77 -0.98
CA LEU A 200 3.68 4.83 -0.99
C LEU A 200 3.72 3.84 0.18
N ARG A 201 4.92 3.36 0.57
CA ARG A 201 5.07 2.51 1.75
C ARG A 201 4.72 3.28 3.02
N ALA A 202 5.20 4.51 3.13
CA ALA A 202 4.87 5.42 4.23
C ALA A 202 3.36 5.69 4.36
N GLU A 203 2.69 5.94 3.24
CA GLU A 203 1.24 6.15 3.18
C GLU A 203 0.43 4.89 3.52
N LEU A 204 1.00 3.69 3.35
CA LEU A 204 0.39 2.44 3.79
C LEU A 204 0.61 2.20 5.28
N ASP A 205 1.79 2.52 5.82
CA ASP A 205 2.13 2.29 7.24
C ASP A 205 1.17 3.03 8.19
N ALA A 206 0.77 4.26 7.87
CA ALA A 206 -0.10 5.06 8.74
C ALA A 206 -1.53 4.47 8.92
N PRO A 207 -2.26 4.07 7.86
CA PRO A 207 -3.50 3.31 7.99
C PRO A 207 -3.35 2.02 8.79
N TYR A 208 -2.27 1.24 8.59
CA TYR A 208 -2.07 0.03 9.36
C TYR A 208 -1.86 0.31 10.85
N ALA A 209 -1.10 1.34 11.22
CA ALA A 209 -0.96 1.73 12.62
C ALA A 209 -2.33 1.96 13.29
N ARG A 210 -3.26 2.62 12.59
CA ARG A 210 -4.64 2.80 13.08
C ARG A 210 -5.43 1.49 13.13
N LEU A 211 -5.27 0.61 12.14
CA LEU A 211 -5.91 -0.72 12.13
C LEU A 211 -5.46 -1.60 13.30
N TYR A 212 -4.21 -1.44 13.74
CA TYR A 212 -3.66 -2.08 14.95
C TYR A 212 -4.07 -1.38 16.25
N GLY A 213 -4.83 -0.27 16.17
CA GLY A 213 -5.28 0.49 17.34
C GLY A 213 -4.20 1.36 17.99
N LEU A 214 -3.11 1.66 17.26
CA LEU A 214 -2.01 2.45 17.81
C LEU A 214 -2.32 3.94 17.83
N THR A 215 -1.93 4.59 18.92
CA THR A 215 -1.88 6.05 19.00
C THR A 215 -0.69 6.59 18.21
N ARG A 216 -0.70 7.91 17.99
CA ARG A 216 0.41 8.58 17.34
C ARG A 216 1.70 8.45 18.16
N LYS A 217 1.62 8.61 19.49
CA LYS A 217 2.74 8.35 20.41
C LYS A 217 3.30 6.92 20.28
N GLN A 218 2.44 5.92 20.24
CA GLN A 218 2.86 4.51 20.10
C GLN A 218 3.51 4.22 18.74
N LEU A 219 3.01 4.83 17.66
CA LEU A 219 3.66 4.73 16.36
C LEU A 219 5.04 5.40 16.37
N ARG A 220 5.20 6.59 17.01
CA ARG A 220 6.50 7.25 17.19
C ARG A 220 7.49 6.33 17.92
N TYR A 221 7.05 5.65 18.97
CA TYR A 221 7.86 4.65 19.67
C TYR A 221 8.37 3.54 18.72
N ILE A 222 7.50 3.00 17.86
CA ILE A 222 7.89 1.95 16.90
C ILE A 222 8.93 2.47 15.90
N LEU A 223 8.77 3.70 15.43
CA LEU A 223 9.66 4.31 14.44
C LEU A 223 11.02 4.68 15.04
N ASP A 224 11.00 5.36 16.18
CA ASP A 224 12.19 5.90 16.83
C ASP A 224 11.86 6.34 18.27
N PRO A 225 12.19 5.50 19.27
CA PRO A 225 11.97 5.81 20.69
C PRO A 225 12.67 7.09 21.17
N HIS A 226 13.79 7.49 20.56
CA HIS A 226 14.47 8.75 20.88
C HIS A 226 13.62 9.96 20.55
N GLY A 227 12.70 9.82 19.59
CA GLY A 227 11.76 10.86 19.23
C GLY A 227 10.70 11.12 20.29
N LEU A 228 10.75 10.51 21.47
CA LEU A 228 9.81 10.70 22.58
C LEU A 228 10.48 11.42 23.76
N SER A 229 9.67 12.06 24.61
CA SER A 229 10.14 12.64 25.88
C SER A 229 10.26 11.56 26.97
N ASP A 230 11.03 11.83 28.03
CA ASP A 230 11.18 10.89 29.16
C ASP A 230 9.83 10.48 29.74
N ARG A 231 8.91 11.45 29.91
CA ARG A 231 7.55 11.21 30.42
C ARG A 231 6.72 10.33 29.47
N GLU A 232 6.88 10.48 28.15
CA GLU A 232 6.19 9.62 27.19
C GLU A 232 6.70 8.16 27.25
N LEU A 233 7.97 7.95 27.64
CA LEU A 233 8.58 6.63 27.77
C LEU A 233 8.30 5.95 29.12
N GLU A 234 8.06 6.72 30.19
CA GLU A 234 7.68 6.18 31.50
C GLU A 234 6.41 5.30 31.39
N ASP A 235 5.42 5.77 30.63
CA ASP A 235 4.23 5.00 30.30
C ASP A 235 3.75 5.29 28.87
N ILE A 236 4.10 4.38 27.94
CA ILE A 236 3.69 4.50 26.54
C ILE A 236 2.18 4.29 26.33
N LEU A 237 1.48 3.74 27.32
CA LEU A 237 0.04 3.50 27.28
C LEU A 237 -0.77 4.67 27.86
N ASP A 238 -0.15 5.59 28.60
CA ASP A 238 -0.79 6.84 29.04
C ASP A 238 -1.31 7.61 27.81
N PRO A 239 -2.57 8.10 27.78
CA PRO A 239 -3.06 8.94 26.69
C PRO A 239 -2.37 10.30 26.57
N TRP A 240 -1.59 10.75 27.56
CA TRP A 240 -0.85 12.00 27.50
C TRP A 240 0.22 11.96 26.40
N GLU A 241 0.22 12.99 25.54
CA GLU A 241 1.25 13.27 24.53
C GLU A 241 1.92 14.61 24.84
N ASP A 242 3.23 14.71 24.56
CA ASP A 242 3.95 15.96 24.78
C ASP A 242 3.41 17.07 23.87
N PRO A 243 2.86 18.17 24.44
CA PRO A 243 2.24 19.24 23.66
C PRO A 243 3.24 20.03 22.80
N THR A 244 4.55 19.88 23.06
CA THR A 244 5.62 20.48 22.25
C THR A 244 5.87 19.73 20.94
N CYS A 245 5.33 18.52 20.77
CA CYS A 245 5.39 17.74 19.55
C CYS A 245 4.50 18.35 18.45
N ALA A 246 4.96 19.44 17.84
CA ALA A 246 4.28 20.16 16.77
C ALA A 246 5.14 20.21 15.49
N GLY A 247 4.49 20.27 14.32
CA GLY A 247 5.15 20.32 13.00
C GLY A 247 5.37 18.96 12.34
N PRO A 248 5.97 18.91 11.15
CA PRO A 248 6.14 17.67 10.36
C PRO A 248 7.13 16.68 11.00
N HIS A 249 8.06 17.17 11.82
CA HIS A 249 9.12 16.39 12.47
C HIS A 249 8.67 15.60 13.72
N LEU A 250 7.61 16.01 14.42
CA LEU A 250 7.07 15.34 15.62
C LEU A 250 8.08 14.94 16.69
N LEU A 251 9.12 15.74 16.85
CA LEU A 251 10.11 15.58 17.91
C LEU A 251 9.75 16.52 19.07
N PRO A 252 9.83 16.06 20.33
CA PRO A 252 9.69 16.92 21.49
C PRO A 252 10.86 17.92 21.53
N ALA A 253 10.68 19.01 22.25
CA ALA A 253 11.74 20.02 22.42
C ALA A 253 13.02 19.45 23.08
N GLN A 254 12.89 18.37 23.86
CA GLN A 254 13.98 17.67 24.53
C GLN A 254 13.76 16.14 24.37
N PRO A 255 14.30 15.51 23.29
CA PRO A 255 14.21 14.07 23.07
C PRO A 255 15.08 13.27 24.05
N THR A 256 14.70 12.03 24.33
CA THR A 256 15.48 11.12 25.18
C THR A 256 16.80 10.73 24.49
N GLN A 257 17.91 10.77 25.24
CA GLN A 257 19.24 10.49 24.69
C GLN A 257 19.64 9.01 24.79
N ASP A 258 18.99 8.22 25.65
CA ASP A 258 19.40 6.86 25.98
C ASP A 258 18.32 5.82 25.63
N PHE A 259 18.44 5.15 24.47
CA PHE A 259 17.58 4.01 24.13
C PHE A 259 18.32 2.87 23.40
N PRO A 260 18.13 1.59 23.79
CA PRO A 260 18.79 0.44 23.18
C PRO A 260 18.00 -0.09 21.98
N GLY A 261 18.08 0.57 20.82
CA GLY A 261 17.45 0.06 19.60
C GLY A 261 17.85 0.82 18.34
N GLU A 262 18.79 0.29 17.55
CA GLU A 262 19.41 1.03 16.45
C GLU A 262 18.72 0.85 15.08
N THR A 263 17.98 -0.23 14.83
CA THR A 263 17.62 -0.59 13.44
C THR A 263 16.53 0.28 12.80
N PHE A 264 15.45 0.60 13.52
CA PHE A 264 14.39 1.47 12.99
C PHE A 264 14.84 2.93 12.92
N ARG A 265 15.73 3.35 13.85
CA ARG A 265 16.41 4.64 13.80
C ARG A 265 17.26 4.78 12.53
N VAL A 266 18.12 3.81 12.22
CA VAL A 266 18.93 3.81 10.99
C VAL A 266 18.05 3.81 9.74
N LEU A 267 16.91 3.12 9.74
CA LEU A 267 15.96 3.16 8.63
C LEU A 267 15.32 4.56 8.49
N LYS A 268 14.81 5.14 9.58
CA LYS A 268 14.24 6.50 9.61
C LYS A 268 15.25 7.56 9.18
N GLU A 269 16.48 7.50 9.71
CA GLU A 269 17.57 8.42 9.34
C GLU A 269 17.90 8.31 7.86
N LYS A 270 18.03 7.09 7.32
CA LYS A 270 18.26 6.86 5.88
C LYS A 270 17.10 7.35 5.01
N GLU A 271 15.86 7.08 5.41
CA GLU A 271 14.68 7.50 4.64
C GLU A 271 14.49 9.02 4.70
N THR A 272 14.70 9.65 5.86
CA THR A 272 14.64 11.12 6.03
C THR A 272 15.75 11.82 5.24
N ALA A 273 16.99 11.30 5.32
CA ALA A 273 18.13 11.85 4.59
C ALA A 273 17.97 11.75 3.06
N LYS A 274 17.18 10.78 2.58
CA LYS A 274 17.04 10.51 1.14
C LYS A 274 15.75 11.04 0.53
N TYR A 275 14.64 11.05 1.27
CA TYR A 275 13.29 11.31 0.72
C TYR A 275 12.52 12.42 1.44
N GLY A 276 13.10 13.02 2.49
CA GLY A 276 12.37 13.94 3.35
C GLY A 276 11.37 13.23 4.26
N GLU A 277 10.42 13.97 4.82
CA GLU A 277 9.53 13.49 5.89
C GLU A 277 8.25 12.80 5.43
N TYR A 278 7.74 11.93 6.30
CA TYR A 278 6.46 11.24 6.14
C TYR A 278 5.28 12.24 6.05
N PRO A 279 4.51 12.26 4.94
CA PRO A 279 3.36 13.14 4.84
C PRO A 279 2.18 12.63 5.69
N HIS A 280 1.49 13.54 6.37
CA HIS A 280 0.19 13.28 7.00
C HIS A 280 -0.97 13.46 6.00
N PRO A 281 -2.06 12.68 6.11
CA PRO A 281 -3.29 13.05 5.43
C PRO A 281 -3.81 14.39 5.97
N PRO A 282 -4.39 15.25 5.13
CA PRO A 282 -4.84 16.57 5.55
C PRO A 282 -5.88 16.48 6.67
N PRO A 283 -5.84 17.38 7.67
CA PRO A 283 -6.87 17.45 8.69
C PRO A 283 -8.19 17.92 8.06
N GLY A 284 -9.16 17.02 7.90
CA GLY A 284 -10.48 17.40 7.34
C GLY A 284 -11.44 16.29 6.91
N ALA A 285 -11.03 15.02 6.82
CA ALA A 285 -11.93 13.93 6.41
C ALA A 285 -12.83 13.37 7.53
N GLY A 286 -13.37 14.25 8.38
CA GLY A 286 -14.27 13.89 9.49
C GLY A 286 -15.49 14.80 9.53
N GLY A 287 -16.52 14.44 8.77
CA GLY A 287 -17.79 15.17 8.74
C GLY A 287 -18.82 14.50 7.84
N LEU A 288 -19.36 13.36 8.26
CA LEU A 288 -20.63 12.87 7.71
C LEU A 288 -21.76 13.70 8.33
N GLY A 289 -22.10 14.79 7.64
CA GLY A 289 -23.30 15.57 7.93
C GLY A 289 -24.56 14.76 7.63
N ALA A 290 -25.40 14.61 8.65
CA ALA A 290 -26.75 14.08 8.50
C ALA A 290 -27.56 14.98 7.56
N ALA A 291 -28.05 14.42 6.46
CA ALA A 291 -29.12 15.01 5.68
C ALA A 291 -30.45 14.79 6.42
N GLY A 292 -31.12 15.87 6.79
CA GLY A 292 -32.50 15.89 7.26
C GLY A 292 -33.17 17.17 6.77
N GLY A 293 -34.08 17.04 5.81
CA GLY A 293 -34.74 18.16 5.13
C GLY A 293 -35.86 18.84 5.94
N GLY A 294 -36.35 19.97 5.42
CA GLY A 294 -37.62 20.56 5.85
C GLY A 294 -37.78 22.07 5.62
N ALA A 295 -38.43 22.42 4.51
CA ALA A 295 -39.41 23.50 4.33
C ALA A 295 -39.08 24.98 4.68
N GLY A 296 -38.99 25.80 3.61
CA GLY A 296 -39.91 26.92 3.34
C GLY A 296 -39.79 28.24 4.14
N SER A 297 -39.45 29.34 3.47
CA SER A 297 -40.37 30.49 3.24
C SER A 297 -39.70 31.72 2.58
N ARG A 298 -40.36 32.18 1.51
CA ARG A 298 -40.68 33.55 1.06
C ARG A 298 -39.68 34.73 1.10
N GLY A 299 -39.68 35.45 -0.02
CA GLY A 299 -39.45 36.90 -0.17
C GLY A 299 -38.17 37.19 -0.98
N GLY A 300 -38.15 37.91 -2.10
CA GLY A 300 -39.10 38.75 -2.82
C GLY A 300 -38.29 39.84 -3.55
N ALA A 301 -38.54 40.02 -4.85
CA ALA A 301 -38.15 41.19 -5.70
C ALA A 301 -36.62 41.45 -5.87
N GLU A 302 -36.05 41.98 -6.96
CA GLU A 302 -36.49 42.87 -8.04
C GLU A 302 -35.66 42.59 -9.34
N LEU A 303 -36.27 42.83 -10.50
CA LEU A 303 -35.63 43.17 -11.79
C LEU A 303 -35.61 44.71 -11.90
N PRO A 304 -34.69 45.38 -12.62
CA PRO A 304 -34.68 45.46 -14.11
C PRO A 304 -33.23 45.56 -14.68
N GLY A 305 -32.92 45.68 -15.98
CA GLY A 305 -33.63 45.75 -17.26
C GLY A 305 -32.60 45.34 -18.34
N ASP A 306 -33.03 44.75 -19.45
CA ASP A 306 -33.42 45.39 -20.72
C ASP A 306 -32.25 45.93 -21.58
N GLY A 307 -32.34 45.63 -22.88
CA GLY A 307 -31.40 45.99 -23.95
C GLY A 307 -30.63 44.77 -24.50
N GLY A 308 -30.84 44.25 -25.71
CA GLY A 308 -31.49 44.79 -26.90
C GLY A 308 -30.54 44.67 -28.11
N GLY A 309 -30.91 43.84 -29.11
CA GLY A 309 -30.31 43.81 -30.45
C GLY A 309 -29.03 42.97 -30.59
N GLY A 310 -28.76 42.22 -31.65
CA GLY A 310 -29.43 42.05 -32.93
C GLY A 310 -28.57 41.16 -33.84
N ALA A 311 -29.20 40.11 -34.38
CA ALA A 311 -29.11 39.51 -35.72
C ALA A 311 -27.79 39.35 -36.53
N ARG A 312 -27.78 38.20 -37.25
CA ARG A 312 -27.14 37.80 -38.53
C ARG A 312 -25.69 37.27 -38.46
N ALA A 313 -25.24 36.18 -39.10
CA ALA A 313 -25.66 35.22 -40.14
C ALA A 313 -24.53 35.12 -41.19
N GLY A 314 -24.22 33.89 -41.65
CA GLY A 314 -23.40 33.60 -42.85
C GLY A 314 -22.08 32.88 -42.52
N ALA A 315 -21.89 31.56 -42.72
CA ALA A 315 -21.86 30.75 -43.95
C ALA A 315 -20.48 30.72 -44.66
N GLY A 316 -20.02 29.50 -45.00
CA GLY A 316 -18.96 29.20 -45.99
C GLY A 316 -17.78 28.40 -45.41
N ARG A 317 -17.79 27.06 -45.44
CA ARG A 317 -17.29 26.14 -46.51
C ARG A 317 -15.77 26.26 -46.80
N HIS A 318 -15.06 25.17 -46.44
CA HIS A 318 -14.13 24.31 -47.23
C HIS A 318 -13.31 24.92 -48.39
N PRO A 319 -12.07 24.45 -48.62
CA PRO A 319 -11.78 23.06 -49.05
C PRO A 319 -11.30 22.12 -47.97
#